data_AF-A0A1K1MW04-F1
#
_entry.id   AF-A0A1K1MW04-F1
#
_cell.length_a   1.000
_cell.length_b   1.000
_cell.length_c   1.000
_cell.angle_alpha   90.00
_cell.angle_beta   90.00
_cell.angle_gamma   90.00
#
_symmetry.space_group_name_H-M   'P 1'
#
loop_
_entity.id
_entity.type
_entity.pdbx_description
1 polymer ?
#
loop_
_entity_poly.entity_id
_entity_poly.type
_entity_poly.pdbx_seq_one_letter_code
_entity_poly.pdbx_strand_id
1 'polypeptide(L)'
;MKKILILLLIVTSAICMSMVSTGPSTIESEIIPISINKKGQILCKTRFTQNKMGSYNPMIVEYGFCILTNESILEIKTKVLNPNKFNNEDKYYEELKYWDKIFRGKTSTEQLYTIKNKILKNNYNFTEINTDQYKVDKEISIVEFEKEKKISLKEKRQKALKNARSTTYHSKKIVHILYDFGSIICLKNKTDYDDNEIGAYFDYLISWGDENGIEQKIDYDITTIVGVLNLK
;
A
#
# COMPACT_ATOMS: atom_id res chain seq x y z
N MET A 1 10.79 28.44 51.71
CA MET A 1 9.82 28.67 50.60
C MET A 1 10.47 28.74 49.21
N LYS A 2 11.44 29.64 48.95
CA LYS A 2 12.10 29.75 47.62
C LYS A 2 12.72 28.45 47.07
N LYS A 3 13.32 27.62 47.93
CA LYS A 3 13.93 26.33 47.53
C LYS A 3 12.91 25.25 47.13
N ILE A 4 11.72 25.25 47.75
CA ILE A 4 10.62 24.33 47.43
C ILE A 4 10.00 24.69 46.08
N LEU A 5 9.89 26.00 45.79
CA LEU A 5 9.38 26.49 44.51
C LEU A 5 10.28 26.10 43.32
N ILE A 6 11.61 26.14 43.52
CA ILE A 6 12.59 25.73 42.50
C ILE A 6 12.54 24.22 42.26
N LEU A 7 12.38 23.41 43.33
CA LEU A 7 12.25 21.96 43.21
C LEU A 7 10.96 21.58 42.45
N LEU A 8 9.85 22.27 42.73
CA LEU A 8 8.59 22.06 42.00
C LEU A 8 8.74 22.39 40.50
N LEU A 9 9.50 23.45 40.16
CA LEU A 9 9.75 23.87 38.78
C LEU A 9 10.62 22.86 37.99
N ILE A 10 11.58 22.22 38.66
CA ILE A 10 12.43 21.16 38.06
C ILE A 10 11.62 19.88 37.87
N VAL A 11 10.75 19.53 38.82
CA VAL A 11 9.89 18.35 38.71
C VAL A 11 8.82 18.54 37.62
N THR A 12 8.20 19.72 37.51
CA THR A 12 7.20 19.97 36.45
C THR A 12 7.81 20.08 35.05
N SER A 13 9.05 20.55 34.91
CA SER A 13 9.75 20.55 33.61
C SER A 13 10.23 19.17 33.17
N ALA A 14 10.51 18.25 34.11
CA ALA A 14 10.86 16.86 33.79
C ALA A 14 9.64 16.03 33.32
N ILE A 15 8.43 16.32 33.83
CA ILE A 15 7.21 15.58 33.46
C ILE A 15 6.74 15.91 32.03
N CYS A 16 7.09 17.08 31.48
CA CYS A 16 6.71 17.45 30.11
C CYS A 16 7.55 16.79 29.01
N MET A 17 8.64 16.08 29.33
CA MET A 17 9.50 15.46 28.32
C MET A 17 9.08 14.05 27.89
N SER A 18 8.05 13.46 28.50
CA SER A 18 7.64 12.07 28.23
C SER A 18 6.32 11.91 27.48
N MET A 19 5.77 12.97 26.87
CA MET A 19 4.70 12.79 25.88
C MET A 19 5.31 12.27 24.59
N VAL A 20 5.61 10.98 24.57
CA VAL A 20 6.06 10.30 23.37
C VAL A 20 4.82 10.04 22.51
N SER A 21 4.72 10.78 21.41
CA SER A 21 3.60 10.66 20.48
C SER A 21 3.70 9.31 19.77
N THR A 22 2.81 8.39 20.12
CA THR A 22 2.60 7.19 19.32
C THR A 22 1.90 7.60 18.03
N GLY A 23 2.60 7.49 16.90
CA GLY A 23 1.95 7.61 15.60
C GLY A 23 0.95 6.46 15.38
N PRO A 24 0.00 6.60 14.46
CA PRO A 24 -0.91 5.52 14.09
C PRO A 24 -0.25 4.27 13.57
N SER A 25 -1.00 3.18 13.67
CA SER A 25 -0.80 2.02 12.81
C SER A 25 -1.24 2.37 11.39
N THR A 26 -0.34 2.21 10.42
CA THR A 26 -0.58 2.55 9.01
C THR A 26 -0.35 1.35 8.10
N ILE A 27 -1.02 1.37 6.95
CA ILE A 27 -0.78 0.40 5.89
C ILE A 27 -0.60 1.08 4.54
N GLU A 28 0.40 0.64 3.79
CA GLU A 28 0.58 1.00 2.39
C GLU A 28 0.63 -0.27 1.54
N SER A 29 -0.22 -0.33 0.52
CA SER A 29 -0.25 -1.41 -0.47
C SER A 29 -0.29 -0.79 -1.85
N GLU A 30 0.88 -0.54 -2.42
CA GLU A 30 1.03 0.14 -3.69
C GLU A 30 1.25 -0.85 -4.83
N ILE A 31 0.57 -0.60 -5.96
CA ILE A 31 0.70 -1.37 -7.20
C ILE A 31 0.94 -0.36 -8.35
N ILE A 32 2.03 -0.54 -9.10
CA ILE A 32 2.36 0.29 -10.27
C ILE A 32 2.42 -0.61 -11.52
N PRO A 33 1.45 -0.52 -12.43
CA PRO A 33 1.48 -1.23 -13.71
C PRO A 33 2.72 -0.87 -14.55
N ILE A 34 3.27 -1.86 -15.25
CA ILE A 34 4.44 -1.74 -16.14
C ILE A 34 4.09 -2.14 -17.57
N SER A 35 3.45 -3.30 -17.73
CA SER A 35 3.24 -3.94 -19.03
C SER A 35 1.92 -4.70 -19.02
N ILE A 36 1.16 -4.63 -20.11
CA ILE A 36 0.03 -5.50 -20.40
C ILE A 36 0.35 -6.39 -21.60
N ASN A 37 0.07 -7.69 -21.49
CA ASN A 37 0.28 -8.65 -22.57
C ASN A 37 -1.00 -8.86 -23.41
N LYS A 38 -0.88 -9.63 -24.50
CA LYS A 38 -2.02 -9.95 -25.39
C LYS A 38 -3.16 -10.74 -24.73
N LYS A 39 -2.92 -11.36 -23.56
CA LYS A 39 -3.95 -12.06 -22.78
C LYS A 39 -4.70 -11.12 -21.82
N GLY A 40 -4.35 -9.84 -21.78
CA GLY A 40 -4.90 -8.87 -20.83
C GLY A 40 -4.38 -9.04 -19.41
N GLN A 41 -3.27 -9.77 -19.22
CA GLN A 41 -2.59 -9.85 -17.91
C GLN A 41 -1.67 -8.65 -17.78
N ILE A 42 -1.55 -8.11 -16.57
CA ILE A 42 -0.78 -6.87 -16.31
C ILE A 42 0.34 -7.17 -15.33
N LEU A 43 1.58 -6.92 -15.72
CA LEU A 43 2.74 -6.94 -14.85
C LEU A 43 2.84 -5.62 -14.09
N CYS A 44 2.95 -5.69 -12.77
CA CYS A 44 3.09 -4.53 -11.89
C CYS A 44 4.29 -4.67 -10.96
N LYS A 45 4.85 -3.53 -10.54
CA LYS A 45 5.69 -3.43 -9.33
C LYS A 45 4.81 -3.33 -8.11
N THR A 46 5.27 -3.88 -6.99
CA THR A 46 4.55 -3.82 -5.72
C THR A 46 5.45 -3.33 -4.60
N ARG A 47 4.86 -2.56 -3.69
CA ARG A 47 5.46 -2.15 -2.42
C ARG A 47 4.40 -2.30 -1.34
N PHE A 48 4.77 -2.97 -0.25
CA PHE A 48 3.88 -3.21 0.88
C PHE A 48 4.58 -2.85 2.18
N THR A 49 3.94 -2.04 3.01
CA THR A 49 4.37 -1.70 4.36
C THR A 49 3.19 -1.84 5.32
N GLN A 50 3.48 -2.33 6.52
CA GLN A 50 2.49 -2.46 7.58
C GLN A 50 3.15 -2.02 8.88
N ASN A 51 2.70 -0.88 9.41
CA ASN A 51 3.11 -0.38 10.70
C ASN A 51 2.13 -0.83 11.77
N LYS A 52 2.57 -1.71 12.67
CA LYS A 52 1.73 -2.25 13.75
C LYS A 52 1.83 -1.48 15.07
N MET A 53 2.82 -0.61 15.23
CA MET A 53 3.20 -0.01 16.53
C MET A 53 3.39 1.51 16.48
N GLY A 54 3.06 2.16 15.35
CA GLY A 54 3.29 3.59 15.19
C GLY A 54 4.75 3.99 14.92
N SER A 55 5.07 5.27 15.11
CA SER A 55 6.33 5.92 14.67
C SER A 55 7.62 5.47 15.37
N TYR A 56 7.61 4.42 16.20
CA TYR A 56 8.74 4.11 17.09
C TYR A 56 9.88 3.35 16.43
N ASN A 57 9.65 2.69 15.31
CA ASN A 57 10.67 1.90 14.63
C ASN A 57 10.54 2.02 13.11
N PRO A 58 11.66 1.91 12.36
CA PRO A 58 11.60 1.78 10.93
C PRO A 58 10.71 0.58 10.54
N MET A 59 9.94 0.73 9.47
CA MET A 59 8.95 -0.28 9.09
C MET A 59 9.58 -1.42 8.28
N ILE A 60 9.02 -2.63 8.35
CA ILE A 60 9.35 -3.65 7.35
C ILE A 60 8.74 -3.24 6.01
N VAL A 61 9.53 -3.28 4.94
CA VAL A 61 9.08 -2.98 3.58
C VAL A 61 9.29 -4.19 2.69
N GLU A 62 8.21 -4.69 2.08
CA GLU A 62 8.25 -5.74 1.08
C GLU A 62 8.13 -5.15 -0.33
N TYR A 63 9.14 -5.38 -1.17
CA TYR A 63 9.11 -5.07 -2.60
C TYR A 63 8.95 -6.35 -3.44
N GLY A 64 8.21 -6.22 -4.53
CA GLY A 64 7.96 -7.34 -5.41
C GLY A 64 7.37 -6.95 -6.75
N PHE A 65 6.78 -7.96 -7.37
CA PHE A 65 5.98 -7.83 -8.56
C PHE A 65 4.63 -8.50 -8.31
N CYS A 66 3.64 -8.15 -9.12
CA CYS A 66 2.46 -8.99 -9.23
C CYS A 66 2.00 -9.08 -10.68
N ILE A 67 1.26 -10.15 -10.98
CA ILE A 67 0.49 -10.26 -12.21
C ILE A 67 -0.98 -10.07 -11.87
N LEU A 68 -1.59 -9.02 -12.40
CA LEU A 68 -3.05 -8.85 -12.35
C LEU A 68 -3.67 -9.69 -13.46
N THR A 69 -4.64 -10.50 -13.08
CA THR A 69 -5.47 -11.28 -14.00
C THR A 69 -6.94 -10.91 -13.77
N ASN A 70 -7.83 -11.38 -14.65
CA ASN A 70 -9.27 -11.18 -14.49
C ASN A 70 -9.83 -11.83 -13.21
N GLU A 71 -9.06 -12.67 -12.52
CA GLU A 71 -9.54 -13.40 -11.34
C GLU A 71 -8.74 -13.08 -10.08
N SER A 72 -7.45 -12.74 -10.20
CA SER A 72 -6.55 -12.73 -9.05
C SER A 72 -5.37 -11.77 -9.20
N ILE A 73 -4.73 -11.50 -8.06
CA ILE A 73 -3.43 -10.83 -7.96
C ILE A 73 -2.41 -11.92 -7.61
N LEU A 74 -1.53 -12.24 -8.55
CA LEU A 74 -0.47 -13.23 -8.34
C LEU A 74 0.79 -12.51 -7.83
N GLU A 75 1.00 -12.50 -6.51
CA GLU A 75 2.15 -11.83 -5.89
C GLU A 75 3.46 -12.62 -6.04
N ILE A 76 4.54 -11.90 -6.32
CA ILE A 76 5.90 -12.43 -6.42
C ILE A 76 6.80 -11.58 -5.53
N LYS A 77 7.14 -12.11 -4.35
CA LYS A 77 8.03 -11.44 -3.39
C LYS A 77 9.48 -11.45 -3.91
N THR A 78 10.20 -10.35 -3.75
CA THR A 78 11.60 -10.26 -4.21
C THR A 78 12.57 -9.76 -3.15
N LYS A 79 12.28 -8.64 -2.50
CA LYS A 79 13.13 -8.04 -1.48
C LYS A 79 12.30 -7.68 -0.26
N VAL A 80 12.82 -8.02 0.92
CA VAL A 80 12.26 -7.58 2.20
C VAL A 80 13.33 -6.79 2.93
N LEU A 81 13.06 -5.52 3.18
CA LEU A 81 13.85 -4.69 4.09
C LEU A 81 13.26 -4.86 5.48
N ASN A 82 14.02 -5.52 6.34
CA ASN A 82 13.66 -5.68 7.76
C ASN A 82 14.73 -4.96 8.58
N PRO A 83 14.40 -3.90 9.35
CA PRO A 83 15.37 -3.12 10.11
C PRO A 83 16.19 -3.97 11.08
N ASN A 84 15.59 -5.02 11.66
CA ASN A 84 16.27 -5.92 12.59
C ASN A 84 17.39 -6.75 11.94
N LYS A 85 17.50 -6.73 10.60
CA LYS A 85 18.61 -7.38 9.86
C LYS A 85 19.77 -6.43 9.58
N PHE A 86 19.67 -5.17 10.00
CA PHE A 86 20.72 -4.18 9.83
C PHE A 86 21.38 -3.88 11.18
N ASN A 87 22.70 -3.88 11.18
CA ASN A 87 23.49 -3.51 12.37
C ASN A 87 23.55 -1.98 12.56
N ASN A 88 22.99 -1.21 11.64
CA ASN A 88 22.98 0.25 11.63
C ASN A 88 21.72 0.73 10.91
N GLU A 89 20.96 1.62 11.55
CA GLU A 89 19.73 2.22 11.04
C GLU A 89 19.97 3.06 9.76
N ASP A 90 21.08 3.77 9.64
CA ASP A 90 21.43 4.55 8.45
C ASP A 90 21.52 3.66 7.20
N LYS A 91 22.12 2.46 7.34
CA LYS A 91 22.20 1.48 6.25
C LYS A 91 20.82 0.98 5.83
N TYR A 92 19.91 0.85 6.79
CA TYR A 92 18.52 0.51 6.48
C TYR A 92 17.88 1.62 5.63
N TYR A 93 18.03 2.90 6.00
CA TYR A 93 17.45 4.01 5.24
C TYR A 93 18.11 4.21 3.87
N GLU A 94 19.40 3.93 3.72
CA GLU A 94 20.08 3.92 2.43
C GLU A 94 19.49 2.87 1.48
N GLU A 95 19.33 1.62 1.95
CA GLU A 95 18.66 0.57 1.18
C GLU A 95 17.20 0.94 0.88
N LEU A 96 16.47 1.48 1.86
CA LEU A 96 15.09 1.93 1.68
C LEU A 96 14.98 2.95 0.56
N LYS A 97 15.82 3.99 0.59
CA LYS A 97 15.86 5.04 -0.43
C LYS A 97 16.21 4.48 -1.81
N TYR A 98 17.16 3.54 -1.87
CA TYR A 98 17.54 2.87 -3.11
C TYR A 98 16.37 2.07 -3.72
N TRP A 99 15.70 1.24 -2.91
CA TRP A 99 14.59 0.42 -3.37
C TRP A 99 13.33 1.23 -3.68
N ASP A 100 13.04 2.29 -2.91
CA ASP A 100 11.97 3.23 -3.22
C ASP A 100 12.21 3.95 -4.55
N LYS A 101 13.46 4.33 -4.86
CA LYS A 101 13.80 4.91 -6.16
C LYS A 101 13.53 3.93 -7.30
N ILE A 102 13.87 2.65 -7.14
CA ILE A 102 13.55 1.60 -8.14
C ILE A 102 12.03 1.42 -8.28
N PHE A 103 11.33 1.36 -7.15
CA PHE A 103 9.89 1.18 -7.11
C PHE A 103 9.16 2.35 -7.78
N ARG A 104 9.50 3.60 -7.47
CA ARG A 104 8.85 4.79 -8.02
C ARG A 104 9.35 5.19 -9.42
N GLY A 105 10.56 4.80 -9.79
CA GLY A 105 11.17 5.11 -11.09
C GLY A 105 10.45 4.47 -12.28
N LYS A 106 10.66 4.98 -13.49
CA LYS A 106 10.18 4.31 -14.70
C LYS A 106 10.94 3.00 -14.91
N THR A 107 10.24 1.97 -15.37
CA THR A 107 10.87 0.71 -15.77
C THR A 107 11.55 0.93 -17.12
N SER A 108 12.79 0.44 -17.30
CA SER A 108 13.48 0.41 -18.58
C SER A 108 13.26 -0.91 -19.32
N THR A 109 13.52 -0.95 -20.64
CA THR A 109 13.44 -2.18 -21.45
C THR A 109 14.34 -3.29 -20.90
N GLU A 110 15.55 -2.94 -20.44
CA GLU A 110 16.48 -3.89 -19.84
C GLU A 110 15.94 -4.48 -18.52
N GLN A 111 15.32 -3.63 -17.69
CA GLN A 111 14.65 -4.08 -16.47
C GLN A 111 13.48 -5.01 -16.80
N LEU A 112 12.66 -4.66 -17.79
CA LEU A 112 11.56 -5.52 -18.24
C LEU A 112 12.08 -6.89 -18.71
N TYR A 113 13.14 -6.92 -19.51
CA TYR A 113 13.79 -8.16 -19.95
C TYR A 113 14.29 -9.00 -18.78
N THR A 114 14.92 -8.35 -17.79
CA THR A 114 15.40 -9.00 -16.58
C THR A 114 14.27 -9.59 -15.75
N ILE A 115 13.18 -8.84 -15.55
CA ILE A 115 11.99 -9.30 -14.83
C ILE A 115 11.38 -10.51 -15.56
N LYS A 116 11.16 -10.40 -16.86
CA LYS A 116 10.60 -11.49 -17.69
C LYS A 116 11.41 -12.78 -17.57
N ASN A 117 12.73 -12.67 -17.68
CA ASN A 117 13.59 -13.86 -17.75
C ASN A 117 13.93 -14.45 -16.38
N LYS A 118 14.35 -13.60 -15.44
CA LYS A 118 14.86 -14.08 -14.14
C LYS A 118 13.76 -14.27 -13.11
N ILE A 119 12.74 -13.41 -13.12
CA ILE A 119 11.68 -13.41 -12.09
C ILE A 119 10.48 -14.23 -12.58
N LEU A 120 9.99 -13.92 -13.78
CA LEU A 120 8.81 -14.59 -14.35
C LEU A 120 9.11 -15.90 -15.09
N LYS A 121 10.40 -16.23 -15.29
CA LYS A 121 10.86 -17.42 -16.00
C LYS A 121 10.17 -17.63 -17.36
N ASN A 122 9.91 -16.53 -18.09
CA ASN A 122 9.23 -16.50 -19.38
C ASN A 122 7.75 -16.96 -19.41
N ASN A 123 7.07 -17.09 -18.26
CA ASN A 123 5.71 -17.65 -18.22
C ASN A 123 4.59 -16.73 -18.75
N TYR A 124 4.81 -15.41 -18.88
CA TYR A 124 3.73 -14.42 -19.12
C TYR A 124 3.90 -13.54 -20.36
N ASN A 125 4.93 -13.78 -21.19
CA ASN A 125 5.17 -13.08 -22.47
C ASN A 125 4.90 -11.55 -22.49
N PHE A 126 5.47 -10.81 -21.55
CA PHE A 126 5.50 -9.34 -21.58
C PHE A 126 6.62 -8.84 -22.48
N THR A 127 6.31 -7.95 -23.43
CA THR A 127 7.28 -7.53 -24.48
C THR A 127 7.57 -6.04 -24.48
N GLU A 128 6.71 -5.22 -23.89
CA GLU A 128 6.77 -3.76 -23.99
C GLU A 128 6.30 -3.08 -22.71
N ILE A 129 6.71 -1.82 -22.52
CA ILE A 129 6.29 -0.98 -21.39
C ILE A 129 5.21 -0.06 -21.93
N ASN A 130 3.95 -0.45 -21.74
CA ASN A 130 2.81 0.06 -22.50
C ASN A 130 1.60 0.42 -21.63
N THR A 131 1.78 0.57 -20.31
CA THR A 131 0.67 0.84 -19.38
C THR A 131 0.28 2.30 -19.28
N ASP A 132 1.14 3.23 -19.71
CA ASP A 132 0.88 4.68 -19.61
C ASP A 132 -0.38 5.11 -20.38
N GLN A 133 -0.68 4.46 -21.51
CA GLN A 133 -1.89 4.74 -22.31
C GLN A 133 -3.22 4.39 -21.59
N TYR A 134 -3.15 3.58 -20.53
CA TYR A 134 -4.32 3.18 -19.72
C TYR A 134 -4.45 4.00 -18.44
N LYS A 135 -3.53 4.93 -18.20
CA LYS A 135 -3.58 5.80 -17.02
C LYS A 135 -4.72 6.80 -17.20
N VAL A 136 -5.61 6.87 -16.22
CA VAL A 136 -6.79 7.75 -16.23
C VAL A 136 -6.60 8.91 -15.26
N ASP A 137 -6.23 8.60 -14.01
CA ASP A 137 -6.04 9.59 -12.93
C ASP A 137 -7.25 10.53 -12.75
N LYS A 138 -8.44 9.94 -12.56
CA LYS A 138 -9.72 10.67 -12.46
C LYS A 138 -10.48 10.29 -11.19
N GLU A 139 -10.98 11.30 -10.49
CA GLU A 139 -11.93 11.13 -9.38
C GLU A 139 -13.36 11.28 -9.90
N ILE A 140 -14.25 10.34 -9.54
CA ILE A 140 -15.68 10.40 -9.84
C ILE A 140 -16.52 9.87 -8.69
N SER A 141 -17.80 10.23 -8.65
CA SER A 141 -18.75 9.67 -7.70
C SER A 141 -18.95 8.17 -7.93
N ILE A 142 -19.21 7.40 -6.87
CA ILE A 142 -19.56 5.97 -6.96
C ILE A 142 -20.77 5.76 -7.89
N VAL A 143 -21.79 6.63 -7.80
CA VAL A 143 -23.01 6.52 -8.60
C VAL A 143 -22.70 6.64 -10.11
N GLU A 144 -21.87 7.59 -10.48
CA GLU A 144 -21.42 7.76 -11.87
C GLU A 144 -20.56 6.58 -12.32
N PHE A 145 -19.60 6.15 -11.50
CA PHE A 145 -18.75 4.99 -11.80
C PHE A 145 -19.57 3.72 -12.04
N GLU A 146 -20.51 3.40 -11.14
CA GLU A 146 -21.38 2.22 -11.25
C GLU A 146 -22.25 2.28 -12.50
N LYS A 147 -22.75 3.47 -12.87
CA LYS A 147 -23.51 3.69 -14.10
C LYS A 147 -22.64 3.51 -15.36
N GLU A 148 -21.46 4.10 -15.40
CA GLU A 148 -20.54 4.01 -16.53
C GLU A 148 -20.04 2.58 -16.75
N LYS A 149 -19.67 1.90 -15.66
CA LYS A 149 -19.11 0.54 -15.69
C LYS A 149 -20.15 -0.56 -15.66
N LYS A 150 -21.43 -0.22 -15.44
CA LYS A 150 -22.55 -1.16 -15.35
C LYS A 150 -22.31 -2.26 -14.31
N ILE A 151 -21.86 -1.86 -13.13
CA ILE A 151 -21.55 -2.77 -12.01
C ILE A 151 -22.08 -2.20 -10.69
N SER A 152 -22.14 -3.06 -9.68
CA SER A 152 -22.39 -2.68 -8.29
C SER A 152 -21.12 -2.92 -7.47
N LEU A 153 -20.56 -1.85 -6.89
CA LEU A 153 -19.40 -1.92 -5.99
C LEU A 153 -19.75 -2.55 -4.64
N LYS A 154 -21.04 -2.61 -4.30
CA LYS A 154 -21.54 -3.40 -3.16
C LYS A 154 -21.35 -4.90 -3.38
N GLU A 155 -21.47 -5.37 -4.62
CA GLU A 155 -21.36 -6.78 -4.99
C GLU A 155 -19.93 -7.15 -5.41
N LYS A 156 -19.26 -6.27 -6.16
CA LYS A 156 -17.88 -6.45 -6.63
C LYS A 156 -16.90 -5.74 -5.71
N ARG A 157 -16.29 -6.51 -4.80
CA ARG A 157 -15.24 -6.03 -3.91
C ARG A 157 -13.91 -5.84 -4.67
N GLN A 158 -13.19 -4.79 -4.30
CA GLN A 158 -11.80 -4.59 -4.71
C GLN A 158 -10.92 -5.64 -4.02
N LYS A 159 -9.83 -6.05 -4.67
CA LYS A 159 -8.76 -6.88 -4.11
C LYS A 159 -7.49 -6.04 -4.00
N ALA A 160 -6.67 -6.27 -2.98
CA ALA A 160 -5.37 -5.64 -2.84
C ALA A 160 -4.30 -6.70 -2.52
N LEU A 161 -3.06 -6.26 -2.27
CA LEU A 161 -1.98 -7.17 -1.88
C LEU A 161 -2.35 -7.91 -0.58
N LYS A 162 -1.65 -9.02 -0.31
CA LYS A 162 -1.88 -9.90 0.85
C LYS A 162 -3.31 -10.44 0.92
N ASN A 163 -3.94 -10.63 -0.24
CA ASN A 163 -5.32 -11.09 -0.39
C ASN A 163 -6.38 -10.23 0.32
N ALA A 164 -6.05 -8.98 0.68
CA ALA A 164 -7.01 -8.07 1.28
C ALA A 164 -8.13 -7.72 0.31
N ARG A 165 -9.30 -7.42 0.86
CA ARG A 165 -10.52 -7.09 0.13
C ARG A 165 -11.14 -5.82 0.70
N SER A 166 -11.78 -5.05 -0.17
CA SER A 166 -12.52 -3.88 0.28
C SER A 166 -13.73 -4.30 1.12
N THR A 167 -14.03 -3.55 2.18
CA THR A 167 -15.16 -3.80 3.07
C THR A 167 -16.30 -2.83 2.77
N THR A 168 -16.15 -1.56 3.12
CA THR A 168 -17.13 -0.50 2.96
C THR A 168 -16.49 0.72 2.29
N TYR A 169 -17.28 1.45 1.50
CA TYR A 169 -16.84 2.70 0.90
C TYR A 169 -16.94 3.84 1.90
N HIS A 170 -16.01 4.78 1.78
CA HIS A 170 -15.94 5.97 2.63
C HIS A 170 -17.17 6.88 2.46
N SER A 171 -17.35 7.76 3.45
CA SER A 171 -18.50 8.65 3.57
C SER A 171 -18.70 9.56 2.34
N LYS A 172 -17.60 10.04 1.74
CA LYS A 172 -17.61 10.91 0.56
C LYS A 172 -18.09 10.22 -0.72
N LYS A 173 -18.12 8.88 -0.77
CA LYS A 173 -18.59 8.08 -1.92
C LYS A 173 -17.94 8.47 -3.25
N ILE A 174 -16.63 8.74 -3.23
CA ILE A 174 -15.81 9.03 -4.41
C ILE A 174 -14.85 7.87 -4.64
N VAL A 175 -14.62 7.53 -5.91
CA VAL A 175 -13.56 6.61 -6.35
C VAL A 175 -12.53 7.37 -7.18
N HIS A 176 -11.25 7.04 -6.98
CA HIS A 176 -10.15 7.58 -7.78
C HIS A 176 -9.58 6.49 -8.67
N ILE A 177 -9.81 6.61 -9.97
CA ILE A 177 -9.35 5.67 -10.99
C ILE A 177 -7.92 6.03 -11.38
N LEU A 178 -6.97 5.15 -11.07
CA LEU A 178 -5.57 5.30 -11.48
C LEU A 178 -5.36 4.79 -12.89
N TYR A 179 -5.86 3.58 -13.17
CA TYR A 179 -5.74 2.90 -14.46
C TYR A 179 -7.03 2.18 -14.82
N ASP A 180 -7.35 2.17 -16.10
CA ASP A 180 -8.49 1.46 -16.66
C ASP A 180 -8.06 0.61 -17.86
N PHE A 181 -7.92 -0.70 -17.65
CA PHE A 181 -7.57 -1.67 -18.69
C PHE A 181 -8.81 -2.30 -19.33
N GLY A 182 -10.00 -1.74 -19.12
CA GLY A 182 -11.28 -2.28 -19.57
C GLY A 182 -11.84 -3.37 -18.65
N SER A 183 -11.15 -4.51 -18.50
CA SER A 183 -11.62 -5.60 -17.60
C SER A 183 -11.05 -5.54 -16.19
N ILE A 184 -9.95 -4.81 -16.00
CA ILE A 184 -9.27 -4.63 -14.71
C ILE A 184 -9.10 -3.12 -14.50
N ILE A 185 -9.55 -2.63 -13.35
CA ILE A 185 -9.43 -1.23 -12.95
C ILE A 185 -8.59 -1.15 -11.68
N CYS A 186 -7.60 -0.26 -11.67
CA CYS A 186 -6.82 0.06 -10.47
C CYS A 186 -7.38 1.34 -9.84
N LEU A 187 -7.79 1.26 -8.58
CA LEU A 187 -8.38 2.33 -7.81
C LEU A 187 -7.44 2.74 -6.67
N LYS A 188 -7.28 4.05 -6.46
CA LYS A 188 -6.62 4.57 -5.26
C LYS A 188 -7.64 4.62 -4.12
N ASN A 189 -7.22 4.14 -2.96
CA ASN A 189 -7.94 4.24 -1.71
C ASN A 189 -7.03 4.90 -0.68
N LYS A 190 -7.56 5.89 0.04
CA LYS A 190 -6.81 6.69 1.01
C LYS A 190 -7.75 7.10 2.15
N THR A 191 -7.25 6.99 3.37
CA THR A 191 -7.74 7.71 4.55
C THR A 191 -6.55 8.44 5.16
N ASP A 192 -6.62 9.76 5.26
CA ASP A 192 -5.67 10.53 6.06
C ASP A 192 -6.34 11.14 7.29
N TYR A 193 -5.49 11.68 8.17
CA TYR A 193 -5.84 12.39 9.39
C TYR A 193 -6.68 13.65 9.15
N ASP A 194 -6.67 14.18 7.92
CA ASP A 194 -7.36 15.41 7.53
C ASP A 194 -8.72 15.11 6.87
N ASP A 195 -9.29 13.93 7.13
CA ASP A 195 -10.55 13.43 6.55
C ASP A 195 -10.58 13.41 5.01
N ASN A 196 -9.44 13.31 4.33
CA ASN A 196 -9.40 13.04 2.89
C ASN A 196 -9.60 11.56 2.63
N GLU A 197 -10.86 11.14 2.73
CA GLU A 197 -11.30 9.79 2.43
C GLU A 197 -11.65 9.61 0.95
N ILE A 198 -10.99 8.67 0.28
CA ILE A 198 -11.26 8.29 -1.12
C ILE A 198 -11.31 6.77 -1.21
N GLY A 199 -12.32 6.22 -1.89
CA GLY A 199 -12.43 4.79 -2.15
C GLY A 199 -13.08 4.01 -1.00
N ALA A 200 -12.45 2.90 -0.59
CA ALA A 200 -12.97 1.98 0.41
C ALA A 200 -11.93 1.58 1.47
N TYR A 201 -12.42 1.16 2.64
CA TYR A 201 -11.65 0.45 3.66
C TYR A 201 -11.29 -0.97 3.20
N PHE A 202 -10.26 -1.57 3.81
CA PHE A 202 -9.78 -2.92 3.49
C PHE A 202 -9.55 -3.77 4.75
N ASP A 203 -9.76 -5.09 4.62
CA ASP A 203 -9.70 -6.06 5.72
C ASP A 203 -8.30 -6.65 6.00
N TYR A 204 -7.25 -5.83 5.95
CA TYR A 204 -5.90 -6.29 6.29
C TYR A 204 -5.85 -6.84 7.72
N LEU A 205 -5.39 -8.07 7.87
CA LEU A 205 -5.22 -8.71 9.17
C LEU A 205 -3.94 -8.21 9.86
N ILE A 206 -4.06 -7.88 11.15
CA ILE A 206 -2.94 -7.81 12.08
C ILE A 206 -3.10 -8.96 13.05
N SER A 207 -2.12 -9.84 13.09
CA SER A 207 -1.84 -10.56 14.32
C SER A 207 -1.04 -9.60 15.20
N TRP A 208 -1.70 -8.99 16.19
CA TRP A 208 -1.05 -8.34 17.31
C TRP A 208 -1.12 -9.31 18.48
N GLY A 209 0.03 -9.87 18.89
CA GLY A 209 0.08 -10.68 20.11
C GLY A 209 0.20 -9.74 21.29
N ASP A 210 -0.77 -9.78 22.20
CA ASP A 210 -0.56 -9.20 23.53
C ASP A 210 0.50 -10.01 24.31
N GLU A 211 0.82 -9.59 25.52
CA GLU A 211 1.76 -10.27 26.44
C GLU A 211 1.36 -11.73 26.75
N ASN A 212 0.14 -12.15 26.38
CA ASN A 212 -0.39 -13.50 26.49
C ASN A 212 -0.48 -14.24 25.14
N GLY A 213 -0.05 -13.62 24.04
CA GLY A 213 -0.08 -14.19 22.69
C GLY A 213 -1.46 -14.20 22.02
N ILE A 214 -2.43 -13.42 22.52
CA ILE A 214 -3.78 -13.35 21.95
C ILE A 214 -3.77 -12.38 20.77
N GLU A 215 -4.19 -12.86 19.59
CA GLU A 215 -4.30 -12.07 18.36
C GLU A 215 -5.51 -11.11 18.43
N GLN A 216 -5.25 -9.80 18.42
CA GLN A 216 -6.31 -8.78 18.33
C GLN A 216 -6.33 -8.10 16.95
N LYS A 217 -7.54 -7.88 16.41
CA LYS A 217 -7.78 -7.14 15.16
C LYS A 217 -7.96 -5.66 15.48
N ILE A 218 -7.05 -4.82 14.97
CA ILE A 218 -7.06 -3.36 15.16
C ILE A 218 -7.35 -2.69 13.79
N ASP A 219 -8.12 -1.60 13.80
CA ASP A 219 -8.39 -0.79 12.62
C ASP A 219 -7.15 0.08 12.24
N TYR A 220 -6.92 0.29 10.95
CA TYR A 220 -5.77 1.02 10.41
C TYR A 220 -6.14 2.38 9.85
N ASP A 221 -5.20 3.32 9.95
CA ASP A 221 -5.17 4.46 9.04
C ASP A 221 -4.56 4.02 7.70
N ILE A 222 -5.34 4.10 6.62
CA ILE A 222 -4.91 3.69 5.29
C ILE A 222 -4.19 4.85 4.62
N THR A 223 -2.86 4.88 4.72
CA THR A 223 -2.09 5.93 4.03
C THR A 223 -2.26 5.85 2.52
N THR A 224 -2.16 4.65 1.91
CA THR A 224 -2.52 4.42 0.49
C THR A 224 -2.68 2.93 0.19
N ILE A 225 -3.82 2.53 -0.39
CA ILE A 225 -4.03 1.20 -0.97
C ILE A 225 -4.45 1.34 -2.44
N VAL A 226 -3.73 0.66 -3.33
CA VAL A 226 -4.20 0.42 -4.69
C VAL A 226 -5.06 -0.84 -4.69
N GLY A 227 -6.36 -0.64 -4.82
CA GLY A 227 -7.34 -1.72 -4.99
C GLY A 227 -7.51 -2.07 -6.47
N VAL A 228 -7.73 -3.34 -6.74
CA VAL A 228 -7.91 -3.91 -8.08
C VAL A 228 -9.34 -4.41 -8.17
N LEU A 229 -10.08 -3.87 -9.13
CA LEU A 229 -11.46 -4.24 -9.40
C LEU A 229 -11.53 -4.99 -10.73
N ASN A 230 -12.09 -6.20 -10.69
CA ASN A 230 -12.24 -7.03 -11.87
C ASN A 230 -13.70 -6.96 -12.35
N LEU A 231 -13.90 -6.46 -13.57
CA LEU A 231 -15.24 -6.20 -14.11
C LEU A 231 -15.89 -7.42 -14.76
N LYS A 232 -15.11 -8.44 -15.14
CA LYS A 232 -15.64 -9.72 -15.62
C LYS A 232 -16.14 -10.59 -14.48
#